data_AF-A0A7K1SCM1-F1
#
_entry.id   AF-A0A7K1SCM1-F1
#
_cell.length_a   1.000
_cell.length_b   1.000
_cell.length_c   1.000
_cell.angle_alpha   90.00
_cell.angle_beta   90.00
_cell.angle_gamma   90.00
#
_symmetry.space_group_name_H-M   'P 1'
#
loop_
_entity.id
_entity.type
_entity.pdbx_description
1 polymer ?
#
loop_
_entity_poly.entity_id
_entity_poly.type
_entity_poly.pdbx_seq_one_letter_code
_entity_poly.pdbx_strand_id
1 'polypeptide(L)' 'MSRSLRKTPIFGFTTGSTEKQDKRWANRRLRRTNRVRIRKADEPALLREVSNVWDFKKDGKMYYLNPLAAWLRK' A
#
# COMPACT_ATOMS: atom_id res chain seq x y z
N MET A 1 -9.31 -29.36 13.65
CA MET A 1 -9.34 -28.81 12.28
C MET A 1 -9.74 -27.34 12.35
N SER A 2 -8.81 -26.41 12.14
CA SER A 2 -9.13 -24.98 12.08
C SER A 2 -9.94 -24.71 10.80
N ARG A 3 -11.06 -24.01 10.95
CA ARG A 3 -11.96 -23.68 9.84
C ARG A 3 -11.24 -22.66 8.95
N SER A 4 -10.52 -23.13 7.94
CA SER A 4 -9.90 -22.25 6.94
C SER A 4 -11.01 -21.57 6.13
N LEU A 5 -11.37 -20.36 6.53
CA LEU A 5 -12.36 -19.55 5.85
C LEU A 5 -11.67 -18.80 4.70
N ARG A 6 -12.21 -18.96 3.48
CA ARG A 6 -11.73 -18.25 2.31
C ARG A 6 -11.92 -16.75 2.50
N LYS A 7 -10.89 -15.95 2.22
CA LYS A 7 -10.90 -14.50 2.49
C LYS A 7 -11.64 -13.74 1.41
N THR A 8 -12.47 -12.78 1.84
CA THR A 8 -13.13 -11.84 0.94
C THR A 8 -12.11 -10.94 0.24
N PRO A 9 -12.21 -10.76 -1.08
CA PRO A 9 -11.34 -9.83 -1.80
C PRO A 9 -11.62 -8.38 -1.38
N ILE A 10 -10.59 -7.53 -1.53
CA ILE A 10 -10.67 -6.09 -1.27
C ILE A 10 -10.49 -5.39 -2.62
N PHE A 11 -11.31 -4.37 -2.89
CA PHE A 11 -11.18 -3.49 -4.05
C PHE A 11 -10.99 -2.04 -3.61
N GLY A 12 -10.57 -1.17 -4.54
CA GLY A 12 -10.39 0.26 -4.30
C GLY A 12 -11.39 1.10 -5.08
N PHE A 13 -11.84 2.23 -4.51
CA PHE A 13 -12.75 3.20 -5.13
C PHE A 13 -11.98 4.19 -6.01
N THR A 14 -11.47 3.69 -7.13
CA THR A 14 -10.51 4.45 -7.95
C THR A 14 -10.50 3.97 -9.39
N THR A 15 -10.21 4.89 -10.30
CA THR A 15 -9.94 4.60 -11.72
C THR A 15 -8.52 4.08 -11.93
N GLY A 16 -7.61 4.24 -10.96
CA GLY A 16 -6.26 3.75 -11.03
C GLY A 16 -6.21 2.22 -10.96
N SER A 17 -5.72 1.55 -11.99
CA SER A 17 -5.63 0.07 -12.01
C SER A 17 -4.67 -0.50 -10.96
N THR A 18 -3.63 0.26 -10.55
CA THR A 18 -2.59 -0.20 -9.62
C THR A 18 -1.94 0.94 -8.82
N GLU A 19 -1.53 0.65 -7.57
CA GLU A 19 -0.69 1.54 -6.72
C GLU A 19 0.81 1.24 -6.86
N LYS A 20 1.18 0.27 -7.70
CA LYS A 20 2.56 -0.24 -7.74
C LYS A 20 3.57 0.88 -8.02
N GLN A 21 3.19 1.85 -8.85
CA GLN A 21 4.05 2.98 -9.19
C GLN A 21 4.21 3.96 -8.03
N ASP A 22 3.11 4.32 -7.35
CA ASP A 22 3.13 5.25 -6.20
C ASP A 22 4.00 4.68 -5.07
N LYS A 23 3.84 3.38 -4.77
CA LYS A 23 4.68 2.67 -3.80
C LYS A 23 6.16 2.66 -4.19
N ARG A 24 6.48 2.49 -5.48
CA ARG A 24 7.87 2.56 -5.96
C ARG A 24 8.45 3.96 -5.75
N TRP A 25 7.70 5.00 -6.08
CA TRP A 25 8.16 6.38 -5.93
C TRP A 25 8.36 6.76 -4.47
N ALA A 26 7.40 6.45 -3.61
CA ALA A 26 7.50 6.66 -2.16
C ALA A 26 8.76 6.00 -1.57
N ASN A 27 8.98 4.71 -1.87
CA ASN A 27 10.16 4.00 -1.38
C ASN A 27 11.47 4.50 -1.99
N ARG A 28 11.49 4.89 -3.27
CA ARG A 28 12.67 5.46 -3.92
C ARG A 28 13.05 6.79 -3.27
N ARG A 29 12.06 7.65 -2.99
CA ARG A 29 12.26 8.93 -2.31
C ARG A 29 12.78 8.71 -0.89
N LEU A 30 12.16 7.80 -0.13
CA LEU A 30 12.60 7.45 1.23
C LEU A 30 14.06 7.01 1.28
N ARG A 31 14.45 6.07 0.40
CA ARG A 31 15.83 5.57 0.33
C ARG A 31 16.81 6.68 -0.02
N ARG A 32 16.45 7.58 -0.94
CA ARG A 32 17.31 8.72 -1.32
C ARG A 32 17.49 9.68 -0.13
N THR A 33 16.41 10.03 0.56
CA THR A 33 16.45 10.90 1.75
C THR A 33 17.30 10.28 2.85
N ASN A 34 17.05 9.01 3.19
CA ASN A 34 17.78 8.34 4.28
C ASN A 34 19.26 8.15 3.96
N ARG A 35 19.62 7.91 2.69
CA ARG A 35 21.04 7.88 2.29
C ARG A 35 21.75 9.20 2.58
N VAL A 36 21.07 10.33 2.43
CA VAL A 36 21.64 11.66 2.74
C VAL A 36 21.69 11.88 4.25
N ARG A 37 20.62 11.57 4.99
CA ARG A 37 20.57 11.73 6.46
C ARG A 37 21.62 10.87 7.17
N ILE A 38 21.76 9.61 6.78
CA ILE A 38 22.79 8.71 7.33
C ILE A 38 24.20 9.28 7.14
N ARG A 39 24.49 9.87 5.96
CA ARG A 39 25.80 10.51 5.71
C ARG A 39 26.04 11.75 6.57
N LYS A 40 24.98 12.39 7.06
CA LYS A 40 25.03 13.53 7.97
C LYS A 40 24.96 13.13 9.45
N ALA A 41 24.99 11.82 9.75
CA ALA A 41 24.74 11.26 11.09
C ALA A 41 23.38 11.69 11.70
N ASP A 42 22.40 11.95 10.84
CA ASP A 42 21.03 12.33 11.20
C ASP A 42 20.11 11.11 11.29
N GLU A 43 18.99 11.24 12.01
CA GLU A 43 18.00 10.16 12.13
C GLU A 43 17.30 9.85 10.78
N PRO A 44 17.06 8.56 10.47
CA PRO A 44 16.39 8.19 9.23
C PRO A 44 14.95 8.72 9.20
N ALA A 45 14.54 9.25 8.04
CA ALA A 45 13.17 9.70 7.84
C ALA A 45 12.20 8.53 7.91
N LEU A 46 11.02 8.80 8.48
CA LEU A 46 9.88 7.89 8.42
C LEU A 46 9.20 7.96 7.05
N LEU A 47 8.57 6.86 6.62
CA LEU A 47 7.87 6.82 5.33
C LEU A 47 6.79 7.91 5.22
N ARG A 48 6.10 8.21 6.33
CA ARG A 48 5.06 9.24 6.39
C ARG A 48 5.59 10.67 6.25
N GLU A 49 6.86 10.93 6.57
CA GLU A 49 7.49 12.24 6.31
C GLU A 49 7.73 12.47 4.81
N VAL A 50 7.87 11.39 4.05
CA VAL A 50 8.35 11.43 2.65
C VAL A 50 7.21 11.22 1.64
N SER A 51 6.18 10.48 2.03
CA SER A 51 5.02 10.20 1.22
C SER A 51 3.76 10.08 2.07
N ASN A 52 2.66 10.66 1.58
CA ASN A 52 1.34 10.46 2.14
C ASN A 52 0.60 9.36 1.36
N VAL A 53 -0.06 8.45 2.07
CA VAL A 53 -0.82 7.35 1.47
C VAL A 53 -2.10 7.86 0.79
N TRP A 54 -2.67 8.96 1.28
CA TRP A 54 -3.86 9.59 0.71
C TRP A 54 -3.63 10.19 -0.68
N ASP A 55 -2.37 10.49 -1.04
CA ASP A 55 -2.01 11.01 -2.37
C ASP A 55 -1.88 9.89 -3.41
N PHE A 56 -2.05 8.62 -3.02
CA PHE A 56 -1.87 7.49 -3.94
C PHE A 56 -3.09 7.36 -4.84
N LYS A 57 -2.88 6.85 -6.06
CA LYS A 57 -3.95 6.76 -7.04
C LYS A 57 -5.14 5.92 -6.57
N LYS A 58 -4.89 4.87 -5.78
CA LYS A 58 -5.97 4.08 -5.18
C LYS A 58 -6.27 4.55 -3.76
N ASP A 59 -7.11 5.57 -3.66
CA ASP A 59 -7.74 5.89 -2.39
C ASP A 59 -8.97 5.00 -2.14
N GLY A 60 -9.33 4.84 -0.86
CA GLY A 60 -10.53 4.13 -0.38
C GLY A 60 -10.56 2.64 -0.72
N LYS A 61 -10.44 1.75 0.27
CA LYS A 61 -10.53 0.29 0.05
C LYS A 61 -11.67 -0.33 0.83
N MET A 62 -12.42 -1.22 0.19
CA MET A 62 -13.53 -1.93 0.81
C MET A 62 -13.54 -3.41 0.43
N TYR A 63 -14.06 -4.24 1.33
CA TYR A 63 -14.38 -5.62 1.02
C TYR A 63 -15.59 -5.67 0.07
N TYR A 64 -15.63 -6.68 -0.78
CA TYR A 64 -16.86 -6.97 -1.51
C TYR A 64 -17.97 -7.36 -0.52
N LEU A 65 -19.12 -6.71 -0.62
CA LEU A 65 -20.26 -6.93 0.27
C LEU A 65 -20.91 -8.30 0.05
N ASN A 66 -20.98 -8.76 -1.21
CA ASN A 66 -21.52 -10.07 -1.57
C ASN A 66 -20.66 -10.71 -2.68
N PRO A 67 -19.46 -11.24 -2.35
CA PRO A 67 -18.57 -11.82 -3.33
C PRO A 67 -19.04 -13.22 -3.74
N LEU A 68 -18.97 -13.50 -5.04
CA LEU A 68 -19.17 -14.85 -5.54
C LEU A 68 -18.11 -15.80 -4.95
N ALA A 69 -18.51 -17.05 -4.70
CA ALA A 69 -17.61 -18.07 -4.15
C ALA A 69 -16.34 -18.27 -5.00
N ALA A 70 -16.41 -18.02 -6.32
CA ALA A 70 -15.26 -18.06 -7.22
C ALA A 70 -14.19 -16.99 -6.90
N TRP A 71 -14.58 -15.85 -6.34
CA TRP A 71 -13.68 -14.70 -6.08
C TRP A 71 -13.01 -14.76 -4.71
N LEU A 72 -13.45 -15.65 -3.82
CA LEU A 72 -12.87 -15.81 -2.49
C LEU A 72 -11.45 -16.40 -2.59
N ARG A 73 -10.50 -15.77 -1.90
CA ARG A 73 -9.09 -16.22 -1.90
C ARG A 73 -8.89 -17.37 -0.92
N LYS A 74 -8.08 -18.36 -1.32
CA LYS A 74 -7.73 -19.52 -0.48
C LYS A 74 -6.85 -19.10 0.69
#